data_AF-A0A0L7L2C2-F1
#
_entry.id   AF-A0A0L7L2C2-F1
#
_cell.length_a   1.000
_cell.length_b   1.000
_cell.length_c   1.000
_cell.angle_alpha   90.00
_cell.angle_beta   90.00
_cell.angle_gamma   90.00
#
_symmetry.space_group_name_H-M   'P 1'
#
loop_
_entity.id
_entity.type
_entity.pdbx_description
1 polymer ?
#
loop_
_entity_poly.entity_id
_entity_poly.type
_entity_poly.pdbx_seq_one_letter_code
_entity_poly.pdbx_strand_id
1 'polypeptide(L)'
;MCSEHITNNTALKWHLMQSDISGRASVKGITLSQTMIDIVRMSPLNWAGECLSLGVAVCNHLSRPLHKLCLSVQFYQDYNNGVLSYKLDNRVATAGNNKVVLSTLPESEKAYHECTVVFLTPGEYKIDIQCSTTEPMYEPSVKESEHPSIITPCSGEISHVWRFIPPVAISLEGTTAFRTVPSLVKELEHNSSFQCPQTSEMRLKWMKILKNRYQVLDWSRSKICSKHFEQKYFDSQRKLKDNAVPTLFASGKVEIPPRSKVDRLLNKLSQAELQSDIKTSLLRLKEPSNLDVFVNDDLKCKPDAPMEAKLWLMVKKQDNLNIRLMDLLIQTKKHVEILQNNTEESRTVQKEQEQHVESLKYIVKCLQEKHATLEEQIEILTAVESR
;
A
#
# COMPACT_ATOMS: atom_id res chain seq x y z
N MET A 1 -6.74 32.49 16.63
CA MET A 1 -8.01 31.73 16.69
C MET A 1 -8.13 30.95 17.99
N CYS A 2 -9.11 31.22 18.85
CA CYS A 2 -9.38 30.44 20.07
C CYS A 2 -10.46 29.35 19.83
N SER A 3 -10.58 28.38 20.76
CA SER A 3 -11.56 27.27 20.67
C SER A 3 -12.99 27.77 20.46
N GLU A 4 -13.39 28.82 21.18
CA GLU A 4 -14.73 29.41 21.09
C GLU A 4 -14.99 30.00 19.70
N HIS A 5 -13.97 30.63 19.10
CA HIS A 5 -14.08 31.20 17.76
C HIS A 5 -14.20 30.12 16.67
N ILE A 6 -13.51 28.98 16.81
CA ILE A 6 -13.61 27.85 15.87
C ILE A 6 -14.99 27.21 15.99
N THR A 7 -15.43 26.92 17.20
CA THR A 7 -16.65 26.15 17.47
C THR A 7 -17.92 26.92 17.12
N ASN A 8 -17.93 28.24 17.28
CA ASN A 8 -19.05 29.09 16.88
C ASN A 8 -19.13 29.32 15.36
N ASN A 9 -18.02 29.21 14.63
CA ASN A 9 -17.97 29.54 13.19
C ASN A 9 -17.79 28.32 12.28
N THR A 10 -17.69 27.11 12.83
CA THR A 10 -17.51 25.87 12.04
C THR A 10 -18.82 25.07 11.98
N ALA A 11 -19.22 24.71 10.76
CA ALA A 11 -20.35 23.83 10.51
C ALA A 11 -19.87 22.61 9.70
N LEU A 12 -20.10 21.42 10.23
CA LEU A 12 -19.86 20.16 9.55
C LEU A 12 -21.05 19.91 8.61
N LYS A 13 -20.77 19.71 7.33
CA LYS A 13 -21.75 19.22 6.37
C LYS A 13 -21.42 17.77 6.07
N TRP A 14 -22.41 16.90 6.10
CA TRP A 14 -22.24 15.49 5.77
C TRP A 14 -23.26 15.07 4.73
N HIS A 15 -22.89 14.05 3.96
CA HIS A 15 -23.74 13.48 2.92
C HIS A 15 -23.52 11.97 2.83
N LEU A 16 -24.59 11.20 2.97
CA LEU A 16 -24.64 9.75 2.82
C LEU A 16 -25.06 9.42 1.38
N MET A 17 -24.10 8.99 0.57
CA MET A 17 -24.30 8.71 -0.87
C MET A 17 -25.32 7.60 -1.14
N GLN A 18 -25.45 6.62 -0.23
CA GLN A 18 -26.34 5.47 -0.42
C GLN A 18 -27.82 5.78 -0.21
N SER A 19 -28.13 6.84 0.55
CA SER A 19 -29.50 7.20 0.92
C SER A 19 -29.88 8.62 0.49
N ASP A 20 -28.98 9.32 -0.20
CA ASP A 20 -29.07 10.73 -0.57
C ASP A 20 -29.39 11.68 0.61
N ILE A 21 -29.09 11.22 1.83
CA ILE A 21 -29.35 12.00 3.05
C ILE A 21 -28.18 12.95 3.23
N SER A 22 -28.45 14.22 3.46
CA SER A 22 -27.43 15.20 3.85
C SER A 22 -27.85 15.94 5.10
N GLY A 23 -26.87 16.47 5.82
CA GLY A 23 -27.11 17.18 7.06
C GLY A 23 -26.04 18.21 7.39
N ARG A 24 -26.37 19.07 8.35
CA ARG A 24 -25.44 20.06 8.90
C ARG A 24 -25.41 19.92 10.41
N ALA A 25 -24.21 19.77 10.98
CA ALA A 25 -23.98 19.75 12.41
C ALA A 25 -23.10 20.93 12.83
N SER A 26 -23.41 21.55 13.96
CA SER A 26 -22.55 22.56 14.57
C SER A 26 -21.61 21.89 15.57
N VAL A 27 -20.38 22.39 15.66
CA VAL A 27 -19.42 21.98 16.70
C VAL A 27 -19.51 22.89 17.95
N LYS A 28 -20.56 23.71 18.06
CA LYS A 28 -20.81 24.57 19.21
C LYS A 28 -20.97 23.72 20.48
N GLY A 29 -20.17 24.02 21.51
CA GLY A 29 -20.14 23.29 22.77
C GLY A 29 -19.01 22.28 22.91
N ILE A 30 -18.22 22.04 21.86
CA ILE A 30 -17.00 21.22 21.96
C ILE A 30 -15.84 22.08 22.46
N THR A 31 -15.14 21.66 23.51
CA THR A 31 -13.91 22.31 23.96
C THR A 31 -12.72 21.69 23.23
N LEU A 32 -12.03 22.46 22.39
CA LEU A 32 -10.83 22.02 21.68
C LEU A 32 -9.60 22.19 22.57
N SER A 33 -8.78 21.15 22.67
CA SER A 33 -7.49 21.23 23.39
C SER A 33 -6.50 22.12 22.64
N GLN A 34 -5.45 22.59 23.32
CA GLN A 34 -4.43 23.45 22.71
C GLN A 34 -3.78 22.78 21.48
N THR A 35 -3.49 21.48 21.55
CA THR A 35 -2.96 20.69 20.42
C THR A 35 -3.92 20.67 19.23
N MET A 36 -5.23 20.53 19.45
CA MET A 36 -6.24 20.56 18.38
C MET A 36 -6.35 21.95 17.75
N ILE A 37 -6.24 23.01 18.55
CA ILE A 37 -6.22 24.40 18.09
C ILE A 37 -4.97 24.66 17.23
N ASP A 38 -3.82 24.14 17.63
CA ASP A 38 -2.57 24.29 16.88
C ASP A 38 -2.63 23.58 15.53
N ILE A 39 -3.25 22.39 15.45
CA ILE A 39 -3.53 21.69 14.19
C ILE A 39 -4.41 22.54 13.25
N VAL A 40 -5.48 23.14 13.77
CA VAL A 40 -6.38 24.02 12.99
C VAL A 40 -5.67 25.29 12.50
N ARG A 41 -4.70 25.81 13.27
CA ARG A 41 -3.92 27.01 12.91
C ARG A 41 -2.82 26.73 11.89
N MET A 42 -2.32 25.49 11.83
CA MET A 42 -1.15 25.10 11.04
C MET A 42 -1.50 24.60 9.62
N SER A 43 -2.77 24.53 9.24
CA SER A 43 -3.19 24.01 7.92
C SER A 43 -4.25 24.88 7.24
N PRO A 44 -4.17 25.10 5.91
CA PRO A 44 -5.33 25.51 5.14
C PRO A 44 -6.38 24.40 5.29
N LEU A 45 -7.51 24.71 5.91
CA LEU A 45 -8.59 23.78 6.23
C LEU A 45 -9.21 23.13 4.97
N ASN A 46 -8.55 22.09 4.46
CA ASN A 46 -9.21 20.91 3.94
C ASN A 46 -8.87 19.78 4.91
N TRP A 47 -9.81 19.42 5.78
CA TRP A 47 -9.77 18.22 6.62
C TRP A 47 -9.90 16.92 5.77
N ALA A 48 -9.39 16.97 4.54
CA ALA A 48 -9.36 15.88 3.59
C ALA A 48 -8.14 15.00 3.93
N GLY A 49 -8.30 14.14 4.93
CA GLY A 49 -7.64 12.84 4.83
C GLY A 49 -8.09 12.21 3.51
N GLU A 50 -7.17 11.63 2.75
CA GLU A 50 -7.53 10.99 1.49
C GLU A 50 -8.53 9.86 1.78
N CYS A 51 -9.74 10.01 1.24
CA CYS A 51 -10.80 9.02 1.37
C CYS A 51 -10.66 8.04 0.21
N LEU A 52 -10.27 6.80 0.50
CA LEU A 52 -10.21 5.73 -0.47
C LEU A 52 -11.56 5.00 -0.50
N SER A 53 -12.23 4.98 -1.66
CA SER A 53 -13.37 4.08 -1.86
C SER A 53 -12.88 2.69 -2.24
N LEU A 54 -13.15 1.71 -1.40
CA LEU A 54 -12.76 0.32 -1.59
C LEU A 54 -13.98 -0.51 -1.96
N GLY A 55 -14.05 -0.93 -3.22
CA GLY A 55 -15.06 -1.84 -3.74
C GLY A 55 -14.52 -3.27 -3.86
N VAL A 56 -15.22 -4.23 -3.26
CA VAL A 56 -14.92 -5.66 -3.33
C VAL A 56 -16.07 -6.38 -4.01
N ALA A 57 -15.78 -7.10 -5.09
CA ALA A 57 -16.72 -7.94 -5.80
C ALA A 57 -16.38 -9.43 -5.61
N VAL A 58 -17.35 -10.22 -5.16
CA VAL A 58 -17.22 -11.68 -4.99
C VAL A 58 -18.15 -12.37 -5.98
N CYS A 59 -17.63 -13.32 -6.74
CA CYS A 59 -18.39 -14.07 -7.74
C CYS A 59 -18.48 -15.54 -7.34
N ASN A 60 -19.69 -16.11 -7.33
CA ASN A 60 -19.88 -17.52 -7.06
C ASN A 60 -19.69 -18.33 -8.35
N HIS A 61 -18.56 -19.03 -8.47
CA HIS A 61 -18.28 -19.92 -9.60
C HIS A 61 -18.57 -21.40 -9.30
N LEU A 62 -19.22 -21.70 -8.17
CA LEU A 62 -19.65 -23.04 -7.85
C LEU A 62 -20.99 -23.31 -8.53
N SER A 63 -21.23 -24.58 -8.87
CA SER A 63 -22.49 -25.04 -9.46
C SER A 63 -23.65 -25.12 -8.44
N ARG A 64 -23.61 -24.31 -7.38
CA ARG A 64 -24.59 -24.27 -6.30
C ARG A 64 -24.61 -22.88 -5.64
N PRO A 65 -25.75 -22.44 -5.10
CA PRO A 65 -25.81 -21.21 -4.31
C PRO A 65 -24.96 -21.33 -3.04
N LEU A 66 -24.36 -20.21 -2.63
CA LEU A 66 -23.68 -20.06 -1.34
C LEU A 66 -24.59 -19.34 -0.37
N HIS A 67 -24.82 -19.90 0.82
CA HIS A 67 -25.62 -19.24 1.84
C HIS A 67 -24.77 -18.73 3.01
N LYS A 68 -25.32 -17.75 3.73
CA LYS A 68 -24.72 -17.14 4.94
C LYS A 68 -23.26 -16.75 4.73
N LEU A 69 -23.00 -16.08 3.62
CA LEU A 69 -21.66 -15.69 3.20
C LEU A 69 -21.26 -14.41 3.94
N CYS A 70 -20.20 -14.47 4.73
CA CYS A 70 -19.62 -13.33 5.42
C CYS A 70 -18.42 -12.81 4.63
N LEU A 71 -18.55 -11.63 4.04
CA LEU A 71 -17.44 -10.90 3.43
C LEU A 71 -16.89 -9.90 4.47
N SER A 72 -15.59 -9.96 4.75
CA SER A 72 -14.90 -9.08 5.67
C SER A 72 -13.65 -8.49 5.05
N VAL A 73 -13.45 -7.20 5.28
CA VAL A 73 -12.29 -6.42 4.88
C VAL A 73 -11.59 -5.92 6.14
N GLN A 74 -10.34 -6.29 6.33
CA GLN A 74 -9.54 -5.86 7.49
C GLN A 74 -8.26 -5.18 7.04
N PHE A 75 -7.87 -4.14 7.77
CA PHE A 75 -6.64 -3.40 7.52
C PHE A 75 -5.62 -3.76 8.60
N TYR A 76 -4.37 -3.90 8.19
CA TYR A 76 -3.26 -4.14 9.11
C TYR A 76 -1.98 -3.50 8.60
N GLN A 77 -1.02 -3.25 9.49
CA GLN A 77 0.35 -2.91 9.11
C GLN A 77 1.26 -4.11 9.29
N ASP A 78 2.15 -4.31 8.32
CA ASP A 78 3.20 -5.31 8.41
C ASP A 78 4.54 -4.57 8.55
N TYR A 79 5.18 -4.71 9.70
CA TYR A 79 6.47 -4.06 9.97
C TYR A 79 7.66 -4.82 9.37
N ASN A 80 7.42 -5.84 8.53
CA ASN A 80 8.42 -6.70 7.90
C ASN A 80 9.36 -7.40 8.92
N ASN A 81 9.00 -7.41 10.20
CA ASN A 81 9.67 -8.11 11.30
C ASN A 81 8.85 -9.33 11.77
N GLY A 82 7.83 -9.74 11.01
CA GLY A 82 6.90 -10.81 11.36
C GLY A 82 5.74 -10.38 12.29
N VAL A 83 5.70 -9.12 12.74
CA VAL A 83 4.61 -8.58 13.56
C VAL A 83 3.59 -7.88 12.67
N LEU A 84 2.37 -8.44 12.66
CA LEU A 84 1.20 -7.84 12.03
C LEU A 84 0.40 -7.04 13.07
N SER A 85 0.15 -5.76 12.81
CA SER A 85 -0.66 -4.91 13.68
C SER A 85 -2.03 -4.62 13.06
N TYR A 86 -3.07 -5.19 13.67
CA TYR A 86 -4.48 -4.94 13.33
C TYR A 86 -5.11 -3.81 14.17
N LYS A 87 -4.39 -3.31 15.19
CA LYS A 87 -4.85 -2.21 16.05
C LYS A 87 -4.56 -0.88 15.38
N LEU A 88 -5.49 -0.43 14.54
CA LEU A 88 -5.35 0.78 13.73
C LEU A 88 -6.28 1.91 14.17
N ASP A 89 -6.85 1.87 15.38
CA ASP A 89 -7.91 2.78 15.86
C ASP A 89 -7.57 4.27 15.71
N ASN A 90 -6.29 4.62 15.84
CA ASN A 90 -5.81 6.01 15.70
C ASN A 90 -5.11 6.29 14.34
N ARG A 91 -5.11 5.32 13.42
CA ARG A 91 -4.36 5.35 12.15
C ARG A 91 -5.25 5.20 10.92
N VAL A 92 -6.35 4.45 11.05
CA VAL A 92 -7.31 4.19 9.97
C VAL A 92 -8.72 4.30 10.53
N ALA A 93 -9.57 5.06 9.85
CA ALA A 93 -10.99 5.09 10.10
C ALA A 93 -11.73 4.49 8.90
N THR A 94 -12.77 3.69 9.14
CA THR A 94 -13.62 3.13 8.07
C THR A 94 -15.02 3.70 8.23
N ALA A 95 -15.56 4.24 7.14
CA ALA A 95 -16.95 4.63 7.03
C ALA A 95 -17.70 3.57 6.22
N GLY A 96 -18.79 3.06 6.81
CA GLY A 96 -19.51 1.88 6.32
C GLY A 96 -19.10 0.59 7.06
N ASN A 97 -19.83 -0.49 6.79
CA ASN A 97 -19.53 -1.79 7.38
C ASN A 97 -18.29 -2.37 6.71
N ASN A 98 -17.31 -2.81 7.48
CA ASN A 98 -16.16 -3.58 6.98
C ASN A 98 -16.43 -5.09 6.94
N LYS A 99 -17.60 -5.51 7.43
CA LYS A 99 -18.08 -6.89 7.45
C LYS A 99 -19.55 -6.90 7.03
N VAL A 100 -19.87 -7.65 5.98
CA VAL A 100 -21.23 -7.83 5.48
C VAL A 100 -21.58 -9.31 5.43
N VAL A 101 -22.80 -9.64 5.84
CA VAL A 101 -23.34 -11.00 5.74
C VAL A 101 -24.38 -11.01 4.63
N LEU A 102 -24.13 -11.81 3.60
CA LEU A 102 -25.03 -12.07 2.49
C LEU A 102 -25.83 -13.34 2.80
N SER A 103 -27.15 -13.26 2.66
CA SER A 103 -28.04 -14.38 2.93
C SER A 103 -27.83 -15.52 1.95
N THR A 104 -27.79 -15.22 0.65
CA THR A 104 -27.54 -16.17 -0.43
C THR A 104 -26.83 -15.47 -1.60
N LEU A 105 -25.86 -16.15 -2.22
CA LEU A 105 -25.24 -15.77 -3.48
C LEU A 105 -25.48 -16.90 -4.50
N PRO A 106 -26.37 -16.71 -5.49
CA PRO A 106 -26.70 -17.72 -6.49
C PRO A 106 -25.50 -18.19 -7.32
N GLU A 107 -25.66 -19.32 -8.02
CA GLU A 107 -24.66 -19.80 -8.98
C GLU A 107 -24.40 -18.74 -10.06
N SER A 108 -23.11 -18.53 -10.39
CA SER A 108 -22.64 -17.57 -11.39
C SER A 108 -22.99 -16.10 -11.13
N GLU A 109 -23.52 -15.76 -9.95
CA GLU A 109 -23.82 -14.38 -9.56
C GLU A 109 -22.66 -13.68 -8.83
N LYS A 110 -22.74 -12.35 -8.83
CA LYS A 110 -21.76 -11.45 -8.20
C LYS A 110 -22.40 -10.66 -7.07
N ALA A 111 -21.72 -10.60 -5.92
CA ALA A 111 -22.01 -9.67 -4.85
C ALA A 111 -20.98 -8.53 -4.85
N TYR A 112 -21.43 -7.30 -4.62
CA TYR A 112 -20.57 -6.13 -4.51
C TYR A 112 -20.71 -5.49 -3.12
N HIS A 113 -19.59 -5.12 -2.53
CA HIS A 113 -19.53 -4.44 -1.26
C HIS A 113 -18.54 -3.29 -1.33
N GLU A 114 -18.95 -2.11 -0.87
CA GLU A 114 -18.12 -0.92 -0.88
C GLU A 114 -18.02 -0.33 0.53
N CYS A 115 -16.83 0.07 0.92
CA CYS A 115 -16.57 0.84 2.13
C CYS A 115 -15.60 1.98 1.85
N THR A 116 -15.68 3.06 2.63
CA THR A 116 -14.76 4.19 2.52
C THR A 116 -13.74 4.12 3.65
N VAL A 117 -12.47 4.31 3.31
CA VAL A 117 -11.36 4.21 4.25
C VAL A 117 -10.63 5.54 4.28
N VAL A 118 -10.35 6.03 5.48
CA VAL A 118 -9.60 7.26 5.71
C VAL A 118 -8.34 6.90 6.49
N PHE A 119 -7.20 7.21 5.91
CA PHE A 119 -5.90 7.00 6.56
C PHE A 119 -5.47 8.28 7.27
N LEU A 120 -5.30 8.20 8.59
CA LEU A 120 -4.95 9.33 9.45
C LEU A 120 -3.44 9.52 9.57
N THR A 121 -2.66 8.47 9.30
CA THR A 121 -1.20 8.49 9.37
C THR A 121 -0.57 7.90 8.10
N PRO A 122 0.55 8.46 7.61
CA PRO A 122 1.32 7.85 6.54
C PRO A 122 1.89 6.49 6.97
N GLY A 123 2.21 5.63 6.01
CA GLY A 123 2.78 4.31 6.26
C GLY A 123 2.38 3.26 5.22
N GLU A 124 2.88 2.05 5.43
CA GLU A 124 2.48 0.88 4.65
C GLU A 124 1.33 0.16 5.36
N TYR A 125 0.22 -0.01 4.65
CA TYR A 125 -0.96 -0.73 5.10
C TYR A 125 -1.22 -1.89 4.15
N LYS A 126 -1.80 -2.95 4.68
CA LYS A 126 -2.24 -4.12 3.93
C LYS A 126 -3.72 -4.38 4.19
N ILE A 127 -4.40 -4.87 3.17
CA ILE A 127 -5.81 -5.23 3.21
C ILE A 127 -5.92 -6.75 3.16
N ASP A 128 -6.51 -7.33 4.21
CA ASP A 128 -6.97 -8.72 4.22
C ASP A 128 -8.44 -8.75 3.82
N ILE A 129 -8.74 -9.43 2.71
CA ILE A 129 -10.10 -9.62 2.20
C ILE A 129 -10.42 -11.10 2.37
N GLN A 130 -11.41 -11.37 3.21
CA GLN A 130 -11.82 -12.71 3.57
C GLN A 130 -13.31 -12.89 3.31
N CYS A 131 -13.67 -14.03 2.75
CA CYS A 131 -15.04 -14.47 2.55
C CYS A 131 -15.22 -15.81 3.27
N SER A 132 -16.26 -16.00 4.06
CA SER A 132 -16.50 -17.26 4.77
C SER A 132 -17.96 -17.67 4.76
N THR A 133 -18.23 -18.97 4.84
CA THR A 133 -19.59 -19.49 5.00
C THR A 133 -19.67 -20.35 6.26
N THR A 134 -20.85 -20.37 6.88
CA THR A 134 -21.18 -21.22 8.03
C THR A 134 -21.90 -22.50 7.62
N GLU A 135 -22.20 -22.68 6.33
CA GLU A 135 -22.85 -23.90 5.85
C GLU A 135 -21.85 -24.96 5.42
N PRO A 136 -21.99 -26.21 5.91
CA PRO A 136 -21.13 -27.32 5.51
C PRO A 136 -21.17 -27.52 3.99
N MET A 137 -20.02 -27.36 3.32
CA MET A 137 -19.90 -27.68 1.89
C MET A 137 -19.81 -29.21 1.77
N TYR A 138 -20.92 -29.90 1.54
CA TYR A 138 -20.86 -31.31 1.18
C TYR A 138 -20.29 -31.43 -0.24
N GLU A 139 -19.07 -31.95 -0.41
CA GLU A 139 -18.67 -32.51 -1.70
C GLU A 139 -19.54 -33.75 -1.95
N PRO A 140 -20.06 -33.97 -3.17
CA PRO A 140 -20.67 -35.25 -3.51
C PRO A 140 -19.54 -36.28 -3.61
N SER A 141 -19.15 -36.85 -2.47
CA SER A 141 -18.33 -38.05 -2.44
C SER A 141 -19.13 -39.21 -2.99
N VAL A 142 -18.43 -39.99 -3.82
CA VAL A 142 -18.89 -41.21 -4.46
C VAL A 142 -19.50 -42.16 -3.41
N LYS A 143 -20.56 -42.86 -3.84
CA LYS A 143 -21.37 -43.81 -3.07
C LYS A 143 -20.55 -44.81 -2.23
N GLU A 144 -21.18 -45.18 -1.10
CA GLU A 144 -21.04 -46.40 -0.28
C GLU A 144 -19.85 -46.53 0.68
N SER A 145 -20.13 -46.39 1.97
CA SER A 145 -20.35 -47.57 2.85
C SER A 145 -20.82 -47.14 4.25
N GLU A 146 -21.64 -47.99 4.84
CA GLU A 146 -22.41 -47.82 6.07
C GLU A 146 -21.53 -47.69 7.31
N HIS A 147 -21.69 -46.62 8.10
CA HIS A 147 -21.55 -46.64 9.57
C HIS A 147 -22.19 -45.36 10.18
N PRO A 148 -23.08 -45.45 11.17
CA PRO A 148 -23.71 -44.29 11.78
C PRO A 148 -22.85 -43.75 12.92
N SER A 149 -21.89 -42.88 12.61
CA SER A 149 -21.16 -42.13 13.64
C SER A 149 -21.88 -40.81 13.90
N ILE A 150 -22.63 -40.80 15.00
CA ILE A 150 -23.23 -39.62 15.62
C ILE A 150 -22.09 -38.67 16.00
N ILE A 151 -21.86 -37.64 15.19
CA ILE A 151 -21.23 -36.39 15.64
C ILE A 151 -22.07 -35.26 15.07
N THR A 152 -22.95 -34.73 15.92
CA THR A 152 -23.64 -33.46 15.70
C THR A 152 -22.59 -32.34 15.80
N PRO A 153 -22.27 -31.59 14.73
CA PRO A 153 -21.45 -30.40 14.88
C PRO A 153 -22.28 -29.32 15.55
N CYS A 154 -21.80 -28.86 16.70
CA CYS A 154 -22.35 -27.74 17.45
C CYS A 154 -22.51 -26.51 16.55
N SER A 155 -23.65 -25.85 16.65
CA SER A 155 -24.00 -24.63 15.91
C SER A 155 -22.97 -23.51 16.12
N GLY A 156 -22.16 -23.22 15.11
CA GLY A 156 -21.32 -22.01 15.08
C GLY A 156 -20.00 -22.08 14.31
N GLU A 157 -19.54 -23.26 13.89
CA GLU A 157 -18.24 -23.38 13.23
C GLU A 157 -18.26 -22.87 11.78
N ILE A 158 -17.26 -22.06 11.43
CA ILE A 158 -17.04 -21.57 10.07
C ILE A 158 -16.67 -22.79 9.21
N SER A 159 -17.52 -23.09 8.23
CA SER A 159 -17.37 -24.26 7.36
C SER A 159 -16.22 -24.09 6.38
N HIS A 160 -16.15 -22.94 5.69
CA HIS A 160 -15.06 -22.63 4.76
C HIS A 160 -14.70 -21.15 4.77
N VAL A 161 -13.43 -20.88 4.47
CA VAL A 161 -12.84 -19.54 4.39
C VAL A 161 -12.06 -19.40 3.08
N TRP A 162 -12.42 -18.42 2.27
CA TRP A 162 -11.67 -17.95 1.11
C TRP A 162 -10.97 -16.64 1.46
N ARG A 163 -9.67 -16.54 1.17
CA ARG A 163 -8.88 -15.33 1.41
C ARG A 163 -8.24 -14.85 0.11
N PHE A 164 -8.23 -13.53 -0.09
CA PHE A 164 -7.49 -12.94 -1.20
C PHE A 164 -5.99 -12.93 -0.89
N ILE A 165 -5.21 -13.63 -1.70
CA ILE A 165 -3.75 -13.72 -1.55
C ILE A 165 -3.09 -13.43 -2.91
N PRO A 166 -2.09 -12.54 -2.97
CA PRO A 166 -1.49 -11.81 -1.85
C PRO A 166 -2.36 -10.64 -1.35
N PRO A 167 -2.23 -10.26 -0.06
CA PRO A 167 -2.88 -9.06 0.48
C PRO A 167 -2.58 -7.81 -0.35
N VAL A 168 -3.56 -6.91 -0.46
CA VAL A 168 -3.38 -5.65 -1.20
C VAL A 168 -2.55 -4.70 -0.35
N ALA A 169 -1.40 -4.24 -0.84
CA ALA A 169 -0.57 -3.25 -0.17
C ALA A 169 -0.92 -1.82 -0.62
N ILE A 170 -0.97 -0.90 0.34
CA ILE A 170 -1.20 0.53 0.17
C ILE A 170 -0.04 1.25 0.87
N SER A 171 0.72 2.07 0.13
CA SER A 171 1.79 2.88 0.69
C SER A 171 1.40 4.36 0.62
N LEU A 172 1.40 5.03 1.78
CA LEU A 172 1.09 6.46 1.90
C LEU A 172 2.34 7.21 2.35
N GLU A 173 2.88 8.08 1.51
CA GLU A 173 4.09 8.87 1.77
C GLU A 173 3.74 10.37 1.93
N GLY A 174 4.00 10.93 3.12
CA GLY A 174 4.08 12.38 3.38
C GLY A 174 2.77 13.20 3.28
N THR A 175 2.74 14.35 3.96
CA THR A 175 1.58 15.24 4.21
C THR A 175 0.99 15.97 2.99
N THR A 176 1.23 15.48 1.78
CA THR A 176 0.65 16.01 0.54
C THR A 176 -0.01 14.88 -0.24
N ALA A 177 -1.11 14.37 0.29
CA ALA A 177 -1.99 13.43 -0.40
C ALA A 177 -2.89 14.20 -1.39
N PHE A 178 -2.29 14.77 -2.44
CA PHE A 178 -2.97 15.15 -3.67
C PHE A 178 -2.50 14.24 -4.79
N ARG A 179 -2.83 12.96 -4.69
CA ARG A 179 -2.92 12.08 -5.85
C ARG A 179 -4.10 11.16 -5.62
N THR A 180 -5.21 11.45 -6.30
CA THR A 180 -6.30 10.51 -6.55
C THR A 180 -5.73 9.11 -6.78
N VAL A 181 -5.85 8.24 -5.77
CA VAL A 181 -5.70 6.81 -5.98
C VAL A 181 -6.91 6.37 -6.81
N PRO A 182 -6.71 5.77 -8.01
CA PRO A 182 -7.83 5.28 -8.80
C PRO A 182 -8.61 4.23 -8.00
N SER A 183 -9.94 4.23 -8.10
CA SER A 183 -10.79 3.17 -7.53
C SER A 183 -10.19 1.79 -7.81
N LEU A 184 -9.81 1.08 -6.76
CA LEU A 184 -9.23 -0.26 -6.84
C LEU A 184 -10.36 -1.27 -7.02
N VAL A 185 -10.81 -1.47 -8.27
CA VAL A 185 -11.65 -2.61 -8.64
C VAL A 185 -10.72 -3.73 -9.12
N LYS A 186 -10.44 -4.72 -8.28
CA LYS A 186 -9.78 -5.96 -8.68
C LYS A 186 -10.77 -7.11 -8.54
N GLU A 187 -11.12 -7.74 -9.66
CA GLU A 187 -11.98 -8.91 -9.68
C GLU A 187 -11.26 -10.13 -9.08
N LEU A 188 -11.94 -10.81 -8.15
CA LEU A 188 -11.51 -12.09 -7.58
C LEU A 188 -11.70 -13.20 -8.62
N GLU A 189 -10.66 -13.45 -9.40
CA GLU A 189 -10.57 -14.60 -10.29
C GLU A 189 -9.53 -15.60 -9.78
N HIS A 190 -9.82 -16.89 -9.97
CA HIS A 190 -8.91 -17.99 -9.67
C HIS A 190 -7.73 -17.97 -10.66
N ASN A 191 -6.72 -17.13 -10.40
CA ASN A 191 -5.54 -16.98 -11.25
C ASN A 191 -4.31 -17.58 -10.57
N SER A 192 -3.89 -18.77 -11.01
CA SER A 192 -2.58 -19.32 -10.65
C SER A 192 -1.49 -18.37 -11.16
N SER A 193 -0.64 -17.87 -10.25
CA SER A 193 0.46 -16.96 -10.59
C SER A 193 1.76 -17.75 -10.68
N PHE A 194 2.44 -17.65 -11.83
CA PHE A 194 3.69 -18.36 -12.10
C PHE A 194 4.87 -17.40 -11.97
N GLN A 195 5.93 -17.86 -11.30
CA GLN A 195 7.17 -17.09 -11.16
C GLN A 195 7.89 -16.98 -12.50
N CYS A 196 8.63 -15.88 -12.68
CA CYS A 196 9.52 -15.75 -13.81
C CYS A 196 10.59 -16.87 -13.81
N PRO A 197 11.03 -17.35 -14.99
CA PRO A 197 12.00 -18.43 -15.08
C PRO A 197 13.33 -18.05 -14.42
N GLN A 198 13.94 -19.01 -13.73
CA GLN A 198 15.22 -18.82 -13.06
C GLN A 198 16.42 -19.05 -13.99
N THR A 199 16.24 -19.78 -15.10
CA THR A 199 17.31 -20.07 -16.06
C THR A 199 17.56 -18.88 -16.99
N SER A 200 18.85 -18.60 -17.24
CA SER A 200 19.29 -17.48 -18.08
C SER A 200 18.70 -17.54 -19.51
N GLU A 201 18.60 -18.75 -20.08
CA GLU A 201 18.07 -18.96 -21.42
C GLU A 201 16.58 -18.60 -21.53
N MET A 202 15.75 -19.01 -20.57
CA MET A 202 14.32 -18.70 -20.58
C MET A 202 14.04 -17.24 -20.21
N ARG A 203 14.88 -16.63 -19.36
CA ARG A 203 14.83 -15.17 -19.11
C ARG A 203 15.06 -14.37 -20.39
N LEU A 204 16.03 -14.76 -21.22
CA LEU A 204 16.27 -14.09 -22.51
C LEU A 204 15.07 -14.23 -23.47
N LYS A 205 14.42 -15.41 -23.49
CA LYS A 205 13.19 -15.64 -24.29
C LYS A 205 12.02 -14.79 -23.80
N TRP A 206 11.77 -14.74 -22.49
CA TRP A 206 10.71 -13.92 -21.90
C TRP A 206 11.00 -12.42 -22.04
N MET A 207 12.25 -12.01 -21.91
CA MET A 207 12.68 -10.62 -22.06
C MET A 207 12.39 -10.08 -23.46
N LYS A 208 12.58 -10.88 -24.52
CA LYS A 208 12.22 -10.46 -25.89
C LYS A 208 10.72 -10.18 -26.05
N ILE A 209 9.87 -10.92 -25.35
CA ILE A 209 8.41 -10.77 -25.41
C ILE A 209 7.94 -9.58 -24.54
N LEU A 210 8.54 -9.40 -23.36
CA LEU A 210 8.12 -8.40 -22.37
C LEU A 210 8.71 -6.99 -22.60
N LYS A 211 9.89 -6.87 -23.24
CA LYS A 211 10.58 -5.59 -23.50
C LYS A 211 9.75 -4.58 -24.30
N ASN A 212 8.79 -5.03 -25.10
CA ASN A 212 7.93 -4.13 -25.86
C ASN A 212 6.89 -3.39 -24.99
N ARG A 213 6.73 -3.75 -23.71
CA ARG A 213 5.66 -3.20 -22.85
C ARG A 213 6.14 -2.78 -21.46
N TYR A 214 7.23 -3.36 -20.95
CA TYR A 214 7.72 -3.08 -19.60
C TYR A 214 9.23 -2.77 -19.62
N GLN A 215 9.60 -1.53 -19.31
CA GLN A 215 11.01 -1.10 -19.30
C GLN A 215 11.76 -1.46 -18.01
N VAL A 216 11.03 -1.76 -16.92
CA VAL A 216 11.60 -2.16 -15.62
C VAL A 216 10.75 -3.31 -15.06
N LEU A 217 11.21 -4.54 -15.21
CA LEU A 217 10.55 -5.73 -14.64
C LEU A 217 11.51 -6.39 -13.64
N ASP A 218 11.08 -6.51 -12.39
CA ASP A 218 11.85 -7.21 -11.36
C ASP A 218 11.61 -8.73 -11.49
N TRP A 219 12.57 -9.44 -12.08
CA TRP A 219 12.50 -10.87 -12.35
C TRP A 219 12.40 -11.75 -11.10
N SER A 220 12.76 -11.22 -9.93
CA SER A 220 12.75 -11.97 -8.66
C SER A 220 11.40 -11.89 -7.94
N ARG A 221 10.66 -10.80 -8.14
CA ARG A 221 9.40 -10.51 -7.45
C ARG A 221 8.17 -10.55 -8.36
N SER A 222 8.36 -10.44 -9.67
CA SER A 222 7.27 -10.42 -10.64
C SER A 222 6.71 -11.82 -10.88
N LYS A 223 5.38 -11.92 -10.93
CA LYS A 223 4.65 -13.13 -11.30
C LYS A 223 3.73 -12.83 -12.47
N ILE A 224 3.58 -13.80 -13.37
CA ILE A 224 2.69 -13.71 -14.52
C ILE A 224 1.53 -14.67 -14.29
N CYS A 225 0.29 -14.19 -14.45
CA CYS A 225 -0.88 -15.05 -14.25
C CYS A 225 -1.04 -16.07 -15.39
N SER A 226 -1.70 -17.19 -15.08
CA SER A 226 -2.03 -18.28 -16.01
C SER A 226 -2.69 -17.80 -17.30
N LYS A 227 -3.48 -16.72 -17.25
CA LYS A 227 -4.13 -16.14 -18.42
C LYS A 227 -3.16 -15.73 -19.50
N HIS A 228 -1.92 -15.38 -19.19
CA HIS A 228 -0.96 -14.97 -20.22
C HIS A 228 -0.32 -16.14 -20.99
N PHE A 229 -0.71 -17.38 -20.70
CA PHE A 229 -0.19 -18.58 -21.36
C PHE A 229 -1.32 -19.31 -22.10
N GLU A 230 -1.04 -19.76 -23.33
CA GLU A 230 -1.94 -20.65 -24.05
C GLU A 230 -2.12 -22.00 -23.35
N GLN A 231 -3.32 -22.59 -23.48
CA GLN A 231 -3.72 -23.83 -22.80
C GLN A 231 -2.75 -25.01 -23.08
N LYS A 232 -2.07 -25.01 -24.24
CA LYS A 232 -1.08 -26.03 -24.62
C LYS A 232 0.14 -26.12 -23.70
N TYR A 233 0.43 -25.04 -22.97
CA TYR A 233 1.56 -24.94 -22.04
C TYR A 233 1.24 -25.44 -20.63
N PHE A 234 0.01 -25.93 -20.40
CA PHE A 234 -0.38 -26.58 -19.15
C PHE A 234 -0.31 -28.10 -19.30
N ASP A 235 0.07 -28.78 -18.23
CA ASP A 235 -0.04 -30.24 -18.10
C ASP A 235 -1.45 -30.66 -17.63
N SER A 236 -1.68 -31.97 -17.50
CA SER A 236 -2.93 -32.54 -17.01
C SER A 236 -3.27 -32.15 -15.56
N GLN A 237 -2.29 -31.62 -14.80
CA GLN A 237 -2.44 -31.13 -13.44
C GLN A 237 -2.52 -29.59 -13.35
N ARG A 238 -2.72 -28.89 -14.48
CA ARG A 238 -2.74 -27.42 -14.58
C ARG A 238 -1.44 -26.72 -14.11
N LYS A 239 -0.30 -27.42 -14.09
CA LYS A 239 1.02 -26.80 -13.91
C LYS A 239 1.59 -26.37 -15.26
N LEU A 240 2.39 -25.31 -15.22
CA LEU A 240 3.04 -24.76 -16.39
C LEU A 240 4.23 -25.63 -16.78
N LYS A 241 4.32 -26.03 -18.05
CA LYS A 241 5.45 -26.81 -18.58
C LYS A 241 6.74 -25.98 -18.54
N ASP A 242 7.89 -26.64 -18.37
CA ASP A 242 9.20 -26.00 -18.23
C ASP A 242 9.64 -25.16 -19.44
N ASN A 243 9.05 -25.38 -20.61
CA ASN A 243 9.31 -24.64 -21.85
C ASN A 243 8.25 -23.57 -22.18
N ALA A 244 7.36 -23.26 -21.23
CA ALA A 244 6.28 -22.31 -21.47
C ALA A 244 6.78 -20.87 -21.61
N VAL A 245 6.19 -20.15 -22.57
CA VAL A 245 6.41 -18.72 -22.78
C VAL A 245 5.07 -17.99 -22.78
N PRO A 246 4.99 -16.79 -22.16
CA PRO A 246 3.78 -15.99 -22.21
C PRO A 246 3.45 -15.61 -23.66
N THR A 247 2.21 -15.85 -24.07
CA THR A 247 1.75 -15.79 -25.45
C THR A 247 0.74 -14.66 -25.69
N LEU A 248 -0.02 -14.25 -24.65
CA LEU A 248 -1.06 -13.22 -24.79
C LEU A 248 -0.57 -11.76 -24.67
N PHE A 249 0.73 -11.51 -24.86
CA PHE A 249 1.23 -10.13 -25.04
C PHE A 249 1.17 -9.64 -26.49
N ALA A 250 0.70 -10.48 -27.42
CA ALA A 250 0.72 -10.23 -28.87
C ALA A 250 -0.55 -9.59 -29.46
N SER A 251 -1.58 -9.29 -28.67
CA SER A 251 -2.82 -8.69 -29.19
C SER A 251 -2.69 -7.16 -29.28
N GLY A 252 -2.09 -6.71 -30.38
CA GLY A 252 -2.05 -5.32 -30.80
C GLY A 252 -0.96 -5.12 -31.85
N LYS A 253 -1.28 -5.34 -33.14
CA LYS A 253 -0.51 -4.75 -34.24
C LYS A 253 -0.67 -3.23 -34.14
N VAL A 254 0.18 -2.59 -33.34
CA VAL A 254 0.46 -1.17 -33.50
C VAL A 254 1.53 -1.11 -34.57
N GLU A 255 1.16 -0.69 -35.78
CA GLU A 255 2.15 -0.23 -36.75
C GLU A 255 2.86 0.97 -36.13
N ILE A 256 4.10 0.73 -35.69
CA ILE A 256 4.97 1.78 -35.15
C ILE A 256 5.45 2.59 -36.36
N PRO A 257 5.13 3.89 -36.49
CA PRO A 257 5.75 4.71 -37.52
C PRO A 257 7.27 4.69 -37.32
N PRO A 258 8.07 4.68 -38.40
CA PRO A 258 9.52 4.53 -38.29
C PRO A 258 10.09 5.61 -37.37
N ARG A 259 10.74 5.18 -36.28
CA ARG A 259 11.41 6.07 -35.30
C ARG A 259 12.18 7.16 -36.04
N SER A 260 11.85 8.39 -35.70
CA SER A 260 12.39 9.58 -36.34
C SER A 260 13.92 9.60 -36.18
N LYS A 261 14.63 10.27 -37.09
CA LYS A 261 16.10 10.45 -36.95
C LYS A 261 16.46 11.10 -35.61
N VAL A 262 15.55 11.89 -35.03
CA VAL A 262 15.67 12.54 -33.73
C VAL A 262 15.73 11.52 -32.60
N ASP A 263 14.84 10.51 -32.60
CA ASP A 263 14.85 9.45 -31.57
C ASP A 263 16.16 8.65 -31.55
N ARG A 264 16.77 8.45 -32.72
CA ARG A 264 18.06 7.75 -32.83
C ARG A 264 19.23 8.59 -32.33
N LEU A 265 19.13 9.92 -32.38
CA LEU A 265 20.14 10.84 -31.86
C LEU A 265 19.98 11.01 -30.35
N LEU A 266 18.75 11.14 -29.84
CA LEU A 266 18.47 11.24 -28.40
C LEU A 266 18.89 9.99 -27.63
N ASN A 267 18.72 8.79 -28.21
CA ASN A 267 19.16 7.54 -27.57
C ASN A 267 20.69 7.34 -27.53
N LYS A 268 21.46 8.20 -28.21
CA LYS A 268 22.94 8.15 -28.19
C LYS A 268 23.56 9.09 -27.16
N LEU A 269 22.78 10.00 -26.60
CA LEU A 269 23.25 10.95 -25.60
C LEU A 269 23.11 10.34 -24.21
N SER A 270 24.14 10.51 -23.38
CA SER A 270 24.01 10.22 -21.95
C SER A 270 23.04 11.21 -21.29
N GLN A 271 22.48 10.82 -20.15
CA GLN A 271 21.57 11.66 -19.38
C GLN A 271 22.21 13.01 -19.00
N ALA A 272 23.52 13.03 -18.71
CA ALA A 272 24.26 14.23 -18.37
C ALA A 272 24.45 15.17 -19.57
N GLU A 273 24.76 14.62 -20.76
CA GLU A 273 24.89 15.40 -21.99
C GLU A 273 23.56 16.01 -22.41
N LEU A 274 22.48 15.25 -22.30
CA LEU A 274 21.13 15.75 -22.59
C LEU A 274 20.73 16.88 -21.65
N GLN A 275 20.99 16.75 -20.34
CA GLN A 275 20.72 17.81 -19.37
C GLN A 275 21.56 19.07 -19.64
N SER A 276 22.83 18.91 -20.01
CA SER A 276 23.72 20.03 -20.37
C SER A 276 23.22 20.75 -21.62
N ASP A 277 22.79 20.02 -22.64
CA ASP A 277 22.29 20.57 -23.90
C ASP A 277 20.95 21.30 -23.71
N ILE A 278 20.04 20.73 -22.91
CA ILE A 278 18.80 21.39 -22.50
C ILE A 278 19.12 22.69 -21.75
N LYS A 279 20.02 22.66 -20.77
CA LYS A 279 20.39 23.86 -20.00
C LYS A 279 21.01 24.93 -20.89
N THR A 280 21.89 24.54 -21.80
CA THR A 280 22.52 25.47 -22.76
C THR A 280 21.48 26.07 -23.71
N SER A 281 20.51 25.29 -24.16
CA SER A 281 19.40 25.75 -25.00
C SER A 281 18.46 26.70 -24.25
N LEU A 282 18.18 26.41 -22.98
CA LEU A 282 17.39 27.27 -22.10
C LEU A 282 18.07 28.63 -21.84
N LEU A 283 19.39 28.67 -21.74
CA LEU A 283 20.14 29.92 -21.59
C LEU A 283 20.15 30.77 -22.88
N ARG A 284 19.95 30.14 -24.04
CA ARG A 284 19.87 30.85 -25.34
C ARG A 284 18.49 31.40 -25.66
N LEU A 285 17.45 30.98 -24.92
CA LEU A 285 16.09 31.49 -25.07
C LEU A 285 16.02 32.94 -24.61
N LYS A 286 15.94 33.87 -25.56
CA LYS A 286 15.73 35.28 -25.30
C LYS A 286 14.29 35.54 -24.89
N GLU A 287 14.12 36.45 -23.94
CA GLU A 287 12.80 36.94 -23.55
C GLU A 287 12.13 37.67 -24.73
N PRO A 288 10.88 37.34 -25.06
CA PRO A 288 10.13 38.03 -26.10
C PRO A 288 9.91 39.49 -25.77
N SER A 289 10.10 40.38 -26.75
CA SER A 289 9.82 41.81 -26.61
C SER A 289 8.35 42.04 -26.24
N ASN A 290 8.08 42.94 -25.29
CA ASN A 290 6.73 43.31 -24.83
C ASN A 290 5.94 42.18 -24.13
N LEU A 291 6.62 41.25 -23.43
CA LEU A 291 5.98 40.15 -22.71
C LEU A 291 4.88 40.64 -21.74
N ASP A 292 5.09 41.77 -21.08
CA ASP A 292 4.14 42.38 -20.14
C ASP A 292 2.80 42.75 -20.77
N VAL A 293 2.77 43.01 -22.08
CA VAL A 293 1.53 43.30 -22.82
C VAL A 293 0.69 42.04 -23.00
N PHE A 294 1.34 40.87 -23.03
CA PHE A 294 0.75 39.56 -23.35
C PHE A 294 0.48 38.68 -22.14
N VAL A 295 0.92 39.07 -20.95
CA VAL A 295 0.75 38.33 -19.70
C VAL A 295 -0.13 39.16 -18.76
N ASN A 296 -1.09 38.52 -18.09
CA ASN A 296 -1.92 39.18 -17.08
C ASN A 296 -1.30 39.08 -15.68
N ASP A 297 -1.87 39.78 -14.70
CA ASP A 297 -1.39 39.78 -13.30
C ASP A 297 -1.36 38.37 -12.66
N ASP A 298 -2.15 37.43 -13.18
CA ASP A 298 -2.17 36.01 -12.77
C ASP A 298 -1.07 35.16 -13.45
N LEU A 299 -0.12 35.79 -14.16
CA LEU A 299 0.93 35.12 -14.94
C LEU A 299 0.37 34.14 -15.97
N LYS A 300 -0.75 34.45 -16.62
CA LYS A 300 -1.34 33.70 -17.74
C LYS A 300 -1.19 34.50 -19.03
N CYS A 301 -0.86 33.81 -20.12
CA CYS A 301 -0.86 34.44 -21.44
C CYS A 301 -2.29 34.79 -21.87
N LYS A 302 -2.46 36.00 -22.42
CA LYS A 302 -3.67 36.39 -23.14
C LYS A 302 -3.88 35.49 -24.38
N PRO A 303 -5.13 35.27 -24.82
CA PRO A 303 -5.41 34.38 -25.95
C PRO A 303 -4.76 34.84 -27.27
N ASP A 304 -4.60 36.15 -27.46
CA ASP A 304 -3.97 36.82 -28.60
C ASP A 304 -2.43 36.86 -28.53
N ALA A 305 -1.82 36.36 -27.46
CA ALA A 305 -0.37 36.36 -27.32
C ALA A 305 0.32 35.51 -28.42
N PRO A 306 1.46 36.00 -28.97
CA PRO A 306 2.24 35.26 -29.95
C PRO A 306 2.74 33.93 -29.38
N MET A 307 2.94 32.95 -30.25
CA MET A 307 3.29 31.59 -29.85
C MET A 307 4.62 31.55 -29.08
N GLU A 308 5.56 32.43 -29.45
CA GLU A 308 6.85 32.61 -28.82
C GLU A 308 6.71 33.02 -27.34
N ALA A 309 5.79 33.95 -27.04
CA ALA A 309 5.49 34.40 -25.67
C ALA A 309 4.84 33.28 -24.84
N LYS A 310 3.92 32.52 -25.45
CA LYS A 310 3.27 31.36 -24.80
C LYS A 310 4.29 30.29 -24.44
N LEU A 311 5.15 29.92 -25.39
CA LEU A 311 6.18 28.91 -25.19
C LEU A 311 7.22 29.35 -24.16
N TRP A 312 7.67 30.61 -24.21
CA TRP A 312 8.64 31.12 -23.24
C TRP A 312 8.07 31.09 -21.81
N LEU A 313 6.82 31.53 -21.62
CA LEU A 313 6.17 31.51 -20.30
C LEU A 313 6.00 30.08 -19.78
N MET A 314 5.62 29.12 -20.64
CA MET A 314 5.56 27.70 -20.28
C MET A 314 6.91 27.16 -19.85
N VAL A 315 7.97 27.46 -20.61
CA VAL A 315 9.33 27.05 -20.28
C VAL A 315 9.77 27.62 -18.92
N LYS A 316 9.51 28.90 -18.65
CA LYS A 316 9.84 29.52 -17.35
C LYS A 316 9.03 28.97 -16.18
N LYS A 317 7.75 28.67 -16.39
CA LYS A 317 6.94 27.98 -15.36
C LYS A 317 7.49 26.59 -15.06
N GLN A 318 7.85 25.83 -16.10
CA GLN A 318 8.46 24.51 -15.92
C GLN A 318 9.82 24.60 -15.20
N ASP A 319 10.65 25.59 -15.53
CA ASP A 319 11.94 25.81 -14.88
C ASP A 319 11.77 26.14 -13.39
N ASN A 320 10.83 27.01 -13.03
CA ASN A 320 10.50 27.31 -11.63
C ASN A 320 10.01 26.06 -10.87
N LEU A 321 9.11 25.27 -11.47
CA LEU A 321 8.64 24.01 -10.88
C LEU A 321 9.79 23.02 -10.67
N ASN A 322 10.72 22.92 -11.64
CA ASN A 322 11.89 22.06 -11.53
C ASN A 322 12.82 22.51 -10.39
N ILE A 323 13.05 23.83 -10.23
CA ILE A 323 13.85 24.37 -9.12
C ILE A 323 13.21 24.03 -7.78
N ARG A 324 11.90 24.29 -7.61
CA ARG A 324 11.16 23.95 -6.39
C ARG A 324 11.19 22.46 -6.08
N LEU A 325 11.05 21.61 -7.10
CA LEU A 325 11.15 20.16 -6.93
C LEU A 325 12.55 19.74 -6.47
N MET A 326 13.61 20.32 -7.04
CA MET A 326 14.98 20.05 -6.62
C MET A 326 15.24 20.49 -5.18
N ASP A 327 14.73 21.65 -4.77
CA ASP A 327 14.84 22.11 -3.38
C ASP A 327 14.14 21.15 -2.41
N LEU A 328 12.92 20.69 -2.75
CA LEU A 328 12.18 19.68 -2.00
C LEU A 328 12.93 18.34 -1.91
N LEU A 329 13.55 17.90 -3.01
CA LEU A 329 14.38 16.69 -3.01
C LEU A 329 15.59 16.83 -2.10
N ILE A 330 16.26 17.98 -2.11
CA ILE A 330 17.40 18.26 -1.22
C ILE A 330 16.95 18.25 0.25
N GLN A 331 15.82 18.88 0.57
CA GLN A 331 15.26 18.87 1.93
C GLN A 331 14.89 17.45 2.37
N THR A 332 14.24 16.68 1.50
CA THR A 332 13.85 15.29 1.78
C THR A 332 15.09 14.43 2.03
N LYS A 333 16.14 14.59 1.21
CA LYS A 333 17.43 13.90 1.40
C LYS A 333 18.05 14.21 2.76
N LYS A 334 18.06 15.48 3.18
CA LYS A 334 18.55 15.87 4.51
C LYS A 334 17.74 15.22 5.64
N HIS A 335 16.41 15.16 5.50
CA HIS A 335 15.56 14.48 6.48
C HIS A 335 15.86 12.97 6.57
N VAL A 336 16.09 12.30 5.44
CA VAL A 336 16.47 10.89 5.41
C VAL A 336 17.83 10.67 6.10
N GLU A 337 18.82 11.53 5.85
CA GLU A 337 20.13 11.46 6.51
C GLU A 337 20.01 11.62 8.03
N ILE A 338 19.19 12.56 8.51
CA ILE A 338 18.93 12.73 9.95
C ILE A 338 18.27 11.48 10.55
N LEU A 339 17.28 10.90 9.88
CA LEU A 339 16.61 9.68 10.36
C LEU A 339 17.55 8.48 10.40
N GLN A 340 18.47 8.37 9.42
CA GLN A 340 19.51 7.34 9.41
C GLN A 340 20.46 7.51 10.61
N ASN A 341 20.94 8.72 10.87
CA ASN A 341 21.81 9.01 12.01
C ASN A 341 21.12 8.67 13.35
N ASN A 342 19.86 9.09 13.53
CA ASN A 342 19.10 8.77 14.74
C ASN A 342 18.90 7.25 14.93
N THR A 343 18.72 6.52 13.82
CA THR A 343 18.59 5.06 13.85
C THR A 343 19.90 4.40 14.25
N GLU A 344 21.04 4.93 13.79
CA GLU A 344 22.37 4.44 14.14
C GLU A 344 22.69 4.71 15.61
N GLU A 345 22.39 5.91 16.11
CA GLU A 345 22.51 6.26 17.54
C GLU A 345 21.62 5.38 18.43
N SER A 346 20.39 5.09 18.01
CA SER A 346 19.53 4.17 18.76
C SER A 346 20.11 2.76 18.82
N ARG A 347 20.80 2.29 17.76
CA ARG A 347 21.46 0.99 17.75
C ARG A 347 22.68 0.96 18.67
N THR A 348 23.44 2.04 18.76
CA THR A 348 24.60 2.11 19.68
C THR A 348 24.13 2.10 21.13
N VAL A 349 23.11 2.90 21.47
CA VAL A 349 22.52 2.90 22.82
C VAL A 349 21.96 1.53 23.18
N GLN A 350 21.30 0.83 22.25
CA GLN A 350 20.80 -0.52 22.48
C GLN A 350 21.95 -1.51 22.80
N LYS A 351 23.06 -1.45 22.06
CA LYS A 351 24.23 -2.31 22.32
C LYS A 351 24.85 -2.05 23.68
N GLU A 352 24.96 -0.78 24.09
CA GLU A 352 25.45 -0.41 25.42
C GLU A 352 24.53 -0.94 26.52
N GLN A 353 23.21 -0.85 26.31
CA GLN A 353 22.23 -1.40 27.24
C GLN A 353 22.31 -2.93 27.33
N GLU A 354 22.47 -3.63 26.20
CA GLU A 354 22.68 -5.08 26.16
C GLU A 354 23.94 -5.49 26.92
N GLN A 355 25.05 -4.75 26.73
CA GLN A 355 26.29 -4.97 27.47
C GLN A 355 26.11 -4.74 28.98
N HIS A 356 25.38 -3.69 29.37
CA HIS A 356 25.06 -3.41 30.76
C HIS A 356 24.21 -4.53 31.39
N VAL A 357 23.21 -5.03 30.65
CA VAL A 357 22.40 -6.17 31.09
C VAL A 357 23.26 -7.42 31.28
N GLU A 358 24.21 -7.69 30.39
CA GLU A 358 25.10 -8.84 30.52
C GLU A 358 26.04 -8.71 31.74
N SER A 359 26.53 -7.50 32.01
CA SER A 359 27.29 -7.21 33.23
C SER A 359 26.47 -7.46 34.50
N LEU A 360 25.20 -7.03 34.53
CA LEU A 360 24.29 -7.29 35.65
C LEU A 360 24.01 -8.78 35.84
N LYS A 361 23.82 -9.54 34.76
CA LYS A 361 23.64 -11.01 34.84
C LYS A 361 24.86 -11.68 35.48
N TYR A 362 26.06 -11.24 35.10
CA TYR A 362 27.30 -11.75 35.70
C TYR A 362 27.34 -11.47 37.21
N ILE A 363 27.02 -10.24 37.63
CA ILE A 363 26.97 -9.88 39.06
C ILE A 363 25.95 -10.74 39.80
N VAL A 364 24.73 -10.93 39.25
CA VAL A 364 23.70 -11.78 39.84
C VAL A 364 24.19 -13.21 40.00
N LYS A 365 24.89 -13.76 39.00
CA LYS A 365 25.46 -15.11 39.08
C LYS A 365 26.49 -15.23 40.21
N CYS A 366 27.39 -14.26 40.35
CA CYS A 366 28.35 -14.24 41.46
C CYS A 366 27.66 -14.18 42.83
N LEU A 367 26.58 -13.40 42.96
CA LEU A 367 25.81 -13.32 44.20
C LEU A 367 25.09 -14.63 44.51
N GLN A 368 24.54 -15.31 43.49
CA GLN A 368 23.90 -16.62 43.64
C GLN A 368 24.91 -17.70 44.12
N GLU A 369 26.11 -17.73 43.54
CA GLU A 369 27.18 -18.64 43.99
C GLU A 369 27.57 -18.36 45.45
N LYS A 370 27.69 -17.09 45.85
CA LYS A 370 27.96 -16.71 47.24
C LYS A 370 26.83 -17.10 48.19
N HIS A 371 25.59 -16.94 47.78
CA HIS A 371 24.42 -17.36 48.57
C HIS A 371 24.44 -18.87 48.83
N ALA A 372 24.68 -19.68 47.79
CA ALA A 372 24.75 -21.12 47.91
C ALA A 372 25.87 -21.57 48.88
N THR A 373 27.04 -20.92 48.84
CA THR A 373 28.12 -21.20 49.80
C THR A 373 27.72 -20.84 51.24
N LEU A 374 26.99 -19.75 51.44
CA LEU A 374 26.51 -19.37 52.77
C LEU A 374 25.45 -20.36 53.30
N GLU A 375 24.55 -20.84 52.44
CA GLU A 375 23.57 -21.88 52.81
C GLU A 375 24.26 -23.16 53.25
N GLU A 376 25.29 -23.61 52.52
CA GLU A 376 26.10 -24.78 52.89
C GLU A 376 26.79 -24.58 54.26
N GLN A 377 27.36 -23.39 54.50
CA GLN A 377 27.97 -23.06 55.80
C GLN A 377 26.95 -23.07 56.94
N ILE A 378 25.75 -22.55 56.72
CA ILE A 378 24.66 -22.56 57.71
C ILE A 378 24.24 -24.01 58.01
N GLU A 379 24.11 -24.85 56.99
CA GLU A 379 23.77 -26.27 57.16
C GLU A 379 24.83 -27.01 58.00
N ILE A 380 26.11 -26.78 57.72
CA ILE A 380 27.22 -27.34 58.49
C ILE A 380 27.17 -26.87 59.97
N LEU A 381 26.99 -25.57 60.21
CA LEU A 381 26.92 -25.02 61.57
C LEU A 381 25.74 -25.60 62.35
N THR A 382 24.58 -25.71 61.70
CA THR A 382 23.36 -26.30 62.29
C THR A 382 23.58 -27.79 62.64
N ALA A 383 24.28 -28.53 61.77
CA ALA A 383 24.64 -29.93 62.02
C ALA A 383 25.65 -30.08 63.18
N VAL A 384 26.55 -29.12 63.38
CA VAL A 384 27.49 -29.12 64.52
C VAL A 384 26.78 -28.80 65.83
N GLU A 385 25.89 -27.81 65.86
CA GLU A 385 25.13 -27.45 67.08
C GLU A 385 24.17 -28.55 67.57
N SER A 386 23.72 -29.42 66.68
CA SER A 386 22.79 -30.51 67.02
C SER A 386 23.46 -31.77 67.60
N ARG A 387 24.81 -31.82 67.64
CA ARG A 387 25.60 -32.90 68.25
C ARG A 387 26.11 -32.48 69.63
#